data_AF-A0AB39KYU5-F1
#
_entry.id   AF-A0AB39KYU5-F1
#
_cell.length_a   1.000
_cell.length_b   1.000
_cell.length_c   1.000
_cell.angle_alpha   90.00
_cell.angle_beta   90.00
_cell.angle_gamma   90.00
#
_symmetry.space_group_name_H-M   'P 1'
#
loop_
_entity.id
_entity.type
_entity.pdbx_description
1 polymer ?
#
loop_
_entity_poly.entity_id
_entity_poly.type
_entity_poly.pdbx_seq_one_letter_code
_entity_poly.pdbx_strand_id
1 'polypeptide(L)'
;MPENFTPTDLTAAQKRLSDWAMEQANRTEQRLLFGWAPAHDAPNRYKDLCEAFWLSHKEGRPLPVSDENTSSVVFGSPDANMAYRYLHDVGHVEMGLSFSSPDEYDLARWQMRRFERAGFSRDDLEWHLLQADALGQVVYYALTKQYVLDQLQFALDCIRHGLPTGLHLEMERHR
;
A
#
# COMPACT_ATOMS: atom_id res chain seq x y z
N MET A 1 -15.63 -9.87 -8.67
CA MET A 1 -17.02 -9.67 -9.15
C MET A 1 -17.22 -8.16 -9.28
N PRO A 2 -17.99 -7.65 -10.24
CA PRO A 2 -18.41 -6.25 -10.22
C PRO A 2 -19.16 -5.97 -8.92
N GLU A 3 -18.62 -5.12 -8.05
CA GLU A 3 -19.30 -4.73 -6.81
C GLU A 3 -20.07 -3.42 -6.98
N ASN A 4 -21.35 -3.46 -6.65
CA ASN A 4 -22.16 -2.26 -6.47
C ASN A 4 -22.08 -1.87 -4.98
N PHE A 5 -21.39 -0.76 -4.69
CA PHE A 5 -21.30 -0.18 -3.36
C PHE A 5 -21.73 1.29 -3.41
N THR A 6 -22.26 1.80 -2.30
CA THR A 6 -22.64 3.20 -2.16
C THR A 6 -21.45 4.06 -1.70
N PRO A 7 -21.51 5.39 -1.82
CA PRO A 7 -20.49 6.27 -1.23
C PRO A 7 -20.31 6.09 0.28
N THR A 8 -21.39 5.73 0.99
CA THR A 8 -21.35 5.44 2.43
C THR A 8 -20.58 4.16 2.72
N ASP A 9 -20.79 3.11 1.91
CA ASP A 9 -20.05 1.85 2.02
C ASP A 9 -18.55 2.08 1.78
N LEU A 10 -18.22 2.87 0.74
CA LEU A 10 -16.83 3.23 0.44
C LEU A 10 -16.18 3.94 1.62
N THR A 11 -16.83 4.99 2.15
CA THR A 11 -16.30 5.75 3.30
C THR A 11 -16.06 4.82 4.50
N ALA A 12 -16.99 3.91 4.77
CA ALA A 12 -16.87 2.97 5.87
C ALA A 12 -15.72 1.97 5.66
N ALA A 13 -15.54 1.46 4.43
CA ALA A 13 -14.45 0.55 4.07
C ALA A 13 -13.09 1.24 4.16
N GLN A 14 -12.97 2.47 3.61
CA GLN A 14 -11.75 3.27 3.72
C GLN A 14 -11.39 3.54 5.18
N LYS A 15 -12.38 3.83 6.04
CA LYS A 15 -12.14 3.99 7.47
C LYS A 15 -11.60 2.71 8.11
N ARG A 16 -12.22 1.55 7.86
CA ARG A 16 -11.76 0.27 8.43
C ARG A 16 -10.36 -0.12 7.96
N LEU A 17 -10.08 0.11 6.68
CA LEU A 17 -8.75 -0.10 6.11
C LEU A 17 -7.70 0.83 6.75
N SER A 18 -8.04 2.10 6.93
CA SER A 18 -7.20 3.08 7.63
C SER A 18 -6.95 2.70 9.09
N ASP A 19 -8.00 2.31 9.83
CA ASP A 19 -7.88 1.88 11.23
C ASP A 19 -6.93 0.67 11.33
N TRP A 20 -7.05 -0.29 10.42
CA TRP A 20 -6.14 -1.45 10.37
C TRP A 20 -4.69 -1.04 10.08
N ALA A 21 -4.44 -0.21 9.07
CA ALA A 21 -3.09 0.23 8.71
C ALA A 21 -2.42 0.95 9.89
N MET A 22 -3.14 1.86 10.54
CA MET A 22 -2.65 2.58 11.73
C MET A 22 -2.38 1.62 12.89
N GLU A 23 -3.25 0.66 13.16
CA GLU A 23 -3.04 -0.31 14.23
C GLU A 23 -1.80 -1.18 13.96
N GLN A 24 -1.63 -1.67 12.74
CA GLN A 24 -0.44 -2.46 12.38
C GLN A 24 0.84 -1.63 12.47
N ALA A 25 0.80 -0.37 12.04
CA ALA A 25 1.94 0.54 12.14
C ALA A 25 2.32 0.79 13.60
N ASN A 26 1.35 1.08 14.47
CA ASN A 26 1.59 1.25 15.91
C ASN A 26 2.19 0.00 16.56
N ARG A 27 1.68 -1.20 16.23
CA ARG A 27 2.23 -2.48 16.73
C ARG A 27 3.67 -2.71 16.23
N THR A 28 3.96 -2.28 15.00
CA THR A 28 5.29 -2.39 14.40
C THR A 28 6.26 -1.41 15.06
N GLU A 29 5.85 -0.17 15.29
CA GLU A 29 6.62 0.83 16.03
C GLU A 29 6.94 0.38 17.45
N GLN A 30 5.97 -0.18 18.18
CA GLN A 30 6.21 -0.73 19.52
C GLN A 30 7.24 -1.87 19.53
N ARG A 31 7.30 -2.66 18.44
CA ARG A 31 8.23 -3.79 18.30
C ARG A 31 9.62 -3.35 17.85
N LEU A 32 9.69 -2.38 16.95
CA LEU A 32 10.93 -1.90 16.34
C LEU A 32 11.57 -0.72 17.10
N LEU A 33 10.80 -0.08 17.97
CA LEU A 33 11.16 1.09 18.78
C LEU A 33 11.43 2.35 17.94
N PHE A 34 10.85 2.45 16.75
CA PHE A 34 10.84 3.64 15.90
C PHE A 34 9.61 3.67 14.98
N GLY A 35 9.07 4.86 14.72
CA GLY A 35 7.97 5.10 13.79
C GLY A 35 8.44 5.54 12.41
N TRP A 36 7.68 6.41 11.74
CA TRP A 36 7.96 6.93 10.39
C TRP A 36 7.87 8.45 10.31
N ALA A 37 8.49 9.02 9.29
CA ALA A 37 8.37 10.43 8.94
C ALA A 37 8.25 10.58 7.40
N PRO A 38 7.33 11.43 6.90
CA PRO A 38 7.27 11.78 5.48
C PRO A 38 8.60 12.39 5.00
N ALA A 39 9.09 11.95 3.85
CA ALA A 39 10.32 12.47 3.23
C ALA A 39 10.26 12.38 1.70
N HIS A 40 10.47 13.52 1.01
CA HIS A 40 10.60 13.56 -0.46
C HIS A 40 11.85 12.82 -0.97
N ASP A 41 12.91 12.74 -0.16
CA ASP A 41 14.16 12.04 -0.48
C ASP A 41 14.24 10.64 0.16
N ALA A 42 13.07 10.04 0.47
CA ALA A 42 13.00 8.70 1.02
C ALA A 42 13.71 7.66 0.12
N PRO A 43 14.24 6.57 0.71
CA PRO A 43 14.99 5.57 -0.05
C PRO A 43 14.17 4.94 -1.18
N ASN A 44 14.67 5.03 -2.41
CA ASN A 44 14.06 4.42 -3.60
C ASN A 44 14.86 3.22 -4.15
N ARG A 45 15.86 2.76 -3.39
CA ARG A 45 16.60 1.51 -3.64
C ARG A 45 16.64 0.68 -2.39
N TYR A 46 16.54 -0.64 -2.55
CA TYR A 46 16.52 -1.58 -1.43
C TYR A 46 17.70 -1.42 -0.46
N LYS A 47 18.92 -1.24 -1.00
CA LYS A 47 20.11 -1.02 -0.18
C LYS A 47 19.98 0.22 0.72
N ASP A 48 19.49 1.31 0.16
CA ASP A 48 19.36 2.59 0.84
C ASP A 48 18.24 2.51 1.91
N LEU A 49 17.18 1.74 1.63
CA LEU A 49 16.13 1.42 2.61
C LEU A 49 16.69 0.62 3.79
N CYS A 50 17.48 -0.43 3.53
CA CYS A 50 18.11 -1.20 4.60
C CYS A 50 19.02 -0.31 5.47
N GLU A 51 19.80 0.58 4.86
CA GLU A 51 20.65 1.51 5.60
C GLU A 51 19.82 2.47 6.47
N ALA A 52 18.76 3.07 5.91
CA ALA A 52 17.85 3.94 6.64
C ALA A 52 17.18 3.21 7.82
N PHE A 53 16.70 1.99 7.58
CA PHE A 53 16.10 1.14 8.62
C PHE A 53 17.07 0.86 9.77
N TRP A 54 18.32 0.47 9.44
CA TRP A 54 19.33 0.20 10.46
C TRP A 54 19.69 1.43 11.27
N LEU A 55 19.76 2.60 10.64
CA LEU A 55 19.99 3.87 11.33
C LEU A 55 18.80 4.21 12.25
N SER A 56 17.56 4.06 11.77
CA SER A 56 16.36 4.22 12.59
C SER A 56 16.36 3.32 13.82
N HIS A 57 16.69 2.03 13.64
CA HIS A 57 16.79 1.08 14.73
C HIS A 57 17.89 1.42 15.74
N LYS A 58 19.07 1.84 15.25
CA LYS A 58 20.23 2.16 16.10
C LYS A 58 20.06 3.46 16.87
N GLU A 59 19.46 4.48 16.25
CA GLU A 59 19.41 5.85 16.77
C GLU A 59 18.04 6.20 17.37
N GLY A 60 17.03 5.34 17.21
CA GLY A 60 15.64 5.60 17.64
C GLY A 60 14.95 6.69 16.82
N ARG A 61 15.46 7.01 15.63
CA ARG A 61 14.88 8.02 14.74
C ARG A 61 13.81 7.41 13.83
N PRO A 62 12.79 8.17 13.41
CA PRO A 62 11.79 7.66 12.48
C PRO A 62 12.41 7.19 11.15
N LEU A 63 11.80 6.18 10.51
CA LEU A 63 12.15 5.77 9.15
C LEU A 63 11.62 6.82 8.15
N PRO A 64 12.46 7.36 7.24
CA PRO A 64 11.97 8.20 6.16
C PRO A 64 11.12 7.36 5.19
N VAL A 65 9.88 7.80 4.95
CA VAL A 65 8.92 7.14 4.06
C VAL A 65 8.47 8.13 3.00
N SER A 66 8.40 7.68 1.74
CA SER A 66 8.06 8.56 0.61
C SER A 66 6.65 9.13 0.76
N ASP A 67 6.53 10.44 0.58
CA ASP A 67 5.29 11.20 0.53
C ASP A 67 4.86 11.56 -0.91
N GLU A 68 5.57 11.04 -1.91
CA GLU A 68 5.24 11.22 -3.32
C GLU A 68 4.01 10.39 -3.72
N ASN A 69 3.23 10.89 -4.69
CA ASN A 69 2.03 10.23 -5.19
C ASN A 69 1.00 9.91 -4.08
N THR A 70 0.73 10.88 -3.21
CA THR A 70 -0.19 10.74 -2.05
C THR A 70 -1.48 11.55 -2.18
N SER A 71 -1.71 12.22 -3.32
CA SER A 71 -2.83 13.13 -3.54
C SER A 71 -4.20 12.45 -3.64
N SER A 72 -4.25 11.21 -4.15
CA SER A 72 -5.46 10.39 -4.22
C SER A 72 -5.08 8.95 -3.89
N VAL A 73 -5.57 8.44 -2.76
CA VAL A 73 -5.17 7.15 -2.17
C VAL A 73 -6.40 6.37 -1.72
N VAL A 74 -6.27 5.05 -1.57
CA VAL A 74 -7.39 4.19 -1.14
C VAL A 74 -7.77 4.36 0.33
N PHE A 75 -6.89 4.95 1.14
CA PHE A 75 -7.07 5.17 2.57
C PHE A 75 -7.92 6.42 2.86
N GLY A 76 -8.65 6.41 3.98
CA GLY A 76 -9.50 7.54 4.39
C GLY A 76 -8.75 8.77 4.91
N SER A 77 -7.43 8.70 5.08
CA SER A 77 -6.60 9.83 5.50
C SER A 77 -5.15 9.73 4.99
N PRO A 78 -4.44 10.87 4.85
CA PRO A 78 -3.01 10.88 4.51
C PRO A 78 -2.15 10.11 5.51
N ASP A 79 -2.44 10.24 6.81
CA ASP A 79 -1.69 9.54 7.86
C ASP A 79 -1.78 8.02 7.74
N ALA A 80 -2.97 7.49 7.42
CA ALA A 80 -3.16 6.06 7.21
C ALA A 80 -2.41 5.55 5.98
N ASN A 81 -2.34 6.34 4.92
CA ASN A 81 -1.53 6.01 3.75
C ASN A 81 -0.03 5.98 4.10
N MET A 82 0.46 6.96 4.88
CA MET A 82 1.85 6.96 5.35
C MET A 82 2.14 5.78 6.27
N ALA A 83 1.21 5.42 7.16
CA ALA A 83 1.31 4.24 8.00
C ALA A 83 1.40 2.94 7.17
N TYR A 84 0.62 2.84 6.11
CA TYR A 84 0.69 1.70 5.20
C TYR A 84 2.02 1.64 4.44
N ARG A 85 2.54 2.77 3.96
CA ARG A 85 3.86 2.85 3.32
C ARG A 85 5.00 2.49 4.28
N TYR A 86 4.91 2.92 5.54
CA TYR A 86 5.82 2.46 6.59
C TYR A 86 5.80 0.93 6.74
N LEU A 87 4.62 0.32 6.80
CA LEU A 87 4.47 -1.15 6.87
C LEU A 87 5.03 -1.86 5.64
N HIS A 88 4.88 -1.26 4.46
CA HIS A 88 5.45 -1.72 3.20
C HIS A 88 6.98 -1.73 3.26
N ASP A 89 7.61 -0.61 3.60
CA ASP A 89 9.06 -0.47 3.65
C ASP A 89 9.69 -1.37 4.73
N VAL A 90 9.06 -1.46 5.90
CA VAL A 90 9.46 -2.43 6.94
C VAL A 90 9.35 -3.86 6.41
N GLY A 91 8.29 -4.18 5.68
CA GLY A 91 8.06 -5.50 5.09
C GLY A 91 9.18 -5.91 4.14
N HIS A 92 9.66 -5.01 3.28
CA HIS A 92 10.82 -5.26 2.42
C HIS A 92 12.06 -5.67 3.22
N VAL A 93 12.37 -4.92 4.28
CA VAL A 93 13.56 -5.20 5.12
C VAL A 93 13.42 -6.52 5.85
N GLU A 94 12.28 -6.76 6.50
CA GLU A 94 12.05 -7.97 7.30
C GLU A 94 12.02 -9.26 6.46
N MET A 95 11.57 -9.17 5.21
CA MET A 95 11.46 -10.31 4.30
C MET A 95 12.67 -10.48 3.38
N GLY A 96 13.59 -9.53 3.34
CA GLY A 96 14.73 -9.59 2.42
C GLY A 96 14.35 -9.33 0.95
N LEU A 97 13.28 -8.56 0.71
CA LEU A 97 12.68 -8.36 -0.61
C LEU A 97 13.08 -7.00 -1.20
N SER A 98 13.57 -6.97 -2.44
CA SER A 98 13.92 -5.73 -3.13
C SER A 98 12.70 -5.04 -3.77
N PHE A 99 12.90 -3.93 -4.49
CA PHE A 99 11.84 -3.24 -5.26
C PHE A 99 11.66 -3.80 -6.68
N SER A 100 12.08 -5.04 -6.93
CA SER A 100 11.84 -5.70 -8.20
C SER A 100 10.37 -6.13 -8.30
N SER A 101 9.75 -6.09 -9.48
CA SER A 101 8.32 -6.46 -9.61
C SER A 101 7.94 -7.83 -9.03
N PRO A 102 8.78 -8.89 -9.13
CA PRO A 102 8.52 -10.15 -8.44
C PRO A 102 8.51 -10.02 -6.91
N ASP A 103 9.47 -9.30 -6.33
CA ASP A 103 9.58 -9.11 -4.89
C ASP A 103 8.44 -8.24 -4.33
N GLU A 104 8.09 -7.17 -5.04
CA GLU A 104 6.92 -6.32 -4.78
C GLU A 104 5.64 -7.16 -4.75
N TYR A 105 5.50 -8.08 -5.70
CA TYR A 105 4.34 -8.96 -5.76
C TYR A 105 4.29 -9.94 -4.58
N ASP A 106 5.43 -10.49 -4.17
CA ASP A 106 5.53 -11.37 -3.02
C ASP A 106 5.24 -10.65 -1.70
N LEU A 107 5.72 -9.41 -1.55
CA LEU A 107 5.41 -8.54 -0.42
C LEU A 107 3.91 -8.22 -0.37
N ALA A 108 3.33 -7.77 -1.48
CA ALA A 108 1.90 -7.47 -1.57
C ALA A 108 1.05 -8.69 -1.21
N ARG A 109 1.40 -9.89 -1.69
CA ARG A 109 0.72 -11.14 -1.31
C ARG A 109 0.87 -11.47 0.17
N TRP A 110 2.02 -11.19 0.77
CA TRP A 110 2.22 -11.36 2.20
C TRP A 110 1.35 -10.38 3.01
N GLN A 111 1.27 -9.10 2.60
CA GLN A 111 0.40 -8.10 3.22
C GLN A 111 -1.07 -8.50 3.13
N MET A 112 -1.53 -8.96 1.96
CA MET A 112 -2.90 -9.48 1.79
C MET A 112 -3.21 -10.63 2.74
N ARG A 113 -2.28 -11.58 2.92
CA ARG A 113 -2.46 -12.68 3.89
C ARG A 113 -2.51 -12.19 5.35
N ARG A 114 -1.78 -11.11 5.68
CA ARG A 114 -1.89 -10.48 7.02
C ARG A 114 -3.23 -9.80 7.21
N PHE A 115 -3.74 -9.14 6.17
CA PHE A 115 -5.06 -8.54 6.18
C PHE A 115 -6.15 -9.60 6.39
N GLU A 116 -6.08 -10.71 5.65
CA GLU A 116 -6.98 -11.85 5.82
C GLU A 116 -6.92 -12.44 7.25
N ARG A 117 -5.71 -12.59 7.82
CA ARG A 117 -5.53 -13.07 9.21
C ARG A 117 -6.03 -12.09 10.27
N ALA A 118 -6.17 -10.81 9.94
CA ALA A 118 -6.74 -9.81 10.83
C ALA A 118 -8.28 -9.86 10.85
N GLY A 119 -8.90 -10.70 10.02
CA GLY A 119 -10.35 -10.93 10.00
C GLY A 119 -11.08 -10.42 8.75
N PHE A 120 -10.37 -9.81 7.81
CA PHE A 120 -10.96 -9.28 6.57
C PHE A 120 -11.10 -10.38 5.51
N SER A 121 -12.32 -10.55 5.00
CA SER A 121 -12.66 -11.54 3.97
C SER A 121 -12.51 -10.97 2.57
N ARG A 122 -12.46 -11.85 1.58
CA ARG A 122 -12.53 -11.51 0.14
C ARG A 122 -13.90 -10.99 -0.30
N ASP A 123 -14.89 -11.05 0.58
CA ASP A 123 -16.22 -10.47 0.36
C ASP A 123 -16.30 -9.03 0.89
N ASP A 124 -15.24 -8.52 1.54
CA ASP A 124 -15.20 -7.18 2.12
C ASP A 124 -14.66 -6.15 1.11
N LEU A 125 -15.29 -4.97 1.07
CA LEU A 125 -14.87 -3.89 0.18
C LEU A 125 -13.44 -3.40 0.50
N GLU A 126 -13.06 -3.35 1.78
CA GLU A 126 -11.70 -3.01 2.20
C GLU A 126 -10.64 -4.01 1.72
N TRP A 127 -11.00 -5.29 1.55
CA TRP A 127 -10.10 -6.29 1.00
C TRP A 127 -9.85 -6.00 -0.47
N HIS A 128 -10.89 -5.63 -1.22
CA HIS A 128 -10.73 -5.25 -2.63
C HIS A 128 -9.98 -3.93 -2.81
N LEU A 129 -10.18 -2.95 -1.92
CA LEU A 129 -9.40 -1.71 -1.90
C LEU A 129 -7.91 -2.01 -1.70
N LEU A 130 -7.56 -2.80 -0.68
CA LEU A 130 -6.17 -3.18 -0.43
C LEU A 130 -5.59 -4.05 -1.56
N GLN A 131 -6.38 -4.95 -2.13
CA GLN A 131 -5.94 -5.76 -3.27
C GLN A 131 -5.55 -4.88 -4.46
N ALA A 132 -6.40 -3.90 -4.81
CA ALA A 132 -6.11 -3.01 -5.92
C ALA A 132 -4.87 -2.14 -5.66
N ASP A 133 -4.73 -1.65 -4.43
CA ASP A 133 -3.57 -0.84 -4.02
C ASP A 133 -2.27 -1.65 -4.01
N ALA A 134 -2.24 -2.78 -3.30
CA ALA A 134 -1.04 -3.59 -3.11
C ALA A 134 -0.67 -4.42 -4.33
N LEU A 135 -1.63 -5.17 -4.90
CA LEU A 135 -1.35 -6.08 -6.02
C LEU A 135 -1.62 -5.41 -7.37
N GLY A 136 -2.69 -4.62 -7.47
CA GLY A 136 -3.08 -3.98 -8.72
C GLY A 136 -2.01 -3.02 -9.24
N GLN A 137 -1.47 -2.16 -8.37
CA GLN A 137 -0.42 -1.22 -8.76
C GLN A 137 0.89 -1.92 -9.15
N VAL A 138 1.28 -2.99 -8.42
CA VAL A 138 2.46 -3.79 -8.76
C VAL A 138 2.31 -4.44 -10.14
N VAL A 139 1.14 -5.03 -10.42
CA VAL A 139 0.85 -5.62 -11.73
C VAL A 139 0.85 -4.55 -12.83
N TYR A 140 0.24 -3.40 -12.57
CA TYR A 140 0.24 -2.28 -13.51
C TYR A 140 1.67 -1.85 -13.86
N TYR A 141 2.48 -1.54 -12.85
CA TYR A 141 3.87 -1.14 -13.04
C TYR A 141 4.69 -2.23 -13.74
N ALA A 142 4.46 -3.50 -13.42
CA ALA A 142 5.15 -4.61 -14.07
C ALA A 142 4.90 -4.62 -15.59
N LEU A 143 3.66 -4.33 -16.01
CA LEU A 143 3.22 -4.30 -17.42
C LEU A 143 3.64 -3.04 -18.17
N THR A 144 3.56 -1.86 -17.53
CA THR A 144 3.66 -0.56 -18.21
C THR A 144 4.95 0.20 -17.90
N LYS A 145 5.63 -0.12 -16.80
CA LYS A 145 6.71 0.67 -16.20
C LYS A 145 6.30 2.10 -15.83
N GLN A 146 5.01 2.29 -15.59
CA GLN A 146 4.41 3.56 -15.15
C GLN A 146 3.70 3.37 -13.82
N TYR A 147 3.64 4.42 -13.01
CA TYR A 147 2.78 4.47 -11.84
C TYR A 147 1.37 4.90 -12.26
N VAL A 148 0.36 4.46 -11.50
CA VAL A 148 -1.02 4.90 -11.70
C VAL A 148 -1.16 6.40 -11.46
N LEU A 149 -2.01 7.08 -12.22
CA LEU A 149 -2.23 8.53 -12.13
C LEU A 149 -3.06 8.91 -10.91
N ASP A 150 -4.07 8.10 -10.59
CA ASP A 150 -4.99 8.30 -9.48
C ASP A 150 -5.29 6.94 -8.83
N GLN A 151 -4.69 6.69 -7.66
CA GLN A 151 -4.75 5.36 -7.02
C GLN A 151 -6.15 5.02 -6.57
N LEU A 152 -6.93 5.99 -6.08
CA LEU A 152 -8.32 5.75 -5.70
C LEU A 152 -9.16 5.41 -6.92
N GLN A 153 -9.07 6.20 -8.00
CA GLN A 153 -9.83 5.92 -9.21
C GLN A 153 -9.46 4.57 -9.81
N PHE A 154 -8.16 4.24 -9.87
CA PHE A 154 -7.68 2.93 -10.30
C PHE A 154 -8.27 1.79 -9.46
N ALA A 155 -8.26 1.93 -8.13
CA ALA A 155 -8.84 0.94 -7.24
C ALA A 155 -10.34 0.75 -7.46
N LEU A 156 -11.08 1.86 -7.61
CA LEU A 156 -12.51 1.82 -7.88
C LEU A 156 -12.83 1.16 -9.23
N ASP A 157 -12.01 1.39 -10.26
CA ASP A 157 -12.15 0.74 -11.56
C ASP A 157 -11.91 -0.77 -11.46
N CYS A 158 -10.89 -1.18 -10.68
CA CYS A 158 -10.62 -2.59 -10.39
C CYS A 158 -11.77 -3.27 -9.64
N ILE A 159 -12.38 -2.60 -8.66
CA ILE A 159 -13.50 -3.15 -7.88
C ILE A 159 -14.75 -3.29 -8.75
N ARG A 160 -15.08 -2.26 -9.54
CA ARG A 160 -16.29 -2.23 -10.36
C ARG A 160 -16.22 -3.15 -11.57
N HIS A 161 -15.04 -3.32 -12.16
CA HIS A 161 -14.90 -3.99 -13.45
C HIS A 161 -13.99 -5.22 -13.41
N GLY A 162 -13.42 -5.54 -12.25
CA GLY A 162 -12.38 -6.54 -12.09
C GLY A 162 -11.00 -5.99 -12.47
N LEU A 163 -9.96 -6.58 -11.87
CA LEU A 163 -8.57 -6.16 -12.07
C LEU A 163 -8.14 -6.06 -13.55
N PRO A 164 -8.42 -7.04 -14.44
CA PRO A 164 -8.00 -6.93 -15.84
C PRO A 164 -8.58 -5.70 -16.56
N THR A 165 -9.85 -5.37 -16.30
CA THR A 165 -10.51 -4.21 -16.90
C THR A 165 -10.00 -2.91 -16.28
N GLY A 166 -9.79 -2.88 -14.95
CA GLY A 166 -9.20 -1.72 -14.26
C GLY A 166 -7.80 -1.38 -14.79
N LEU A 167 -6.95 -2.38 -14.99
CA LEU A 167 -5.64 -2.22 -15.62
C LEU A 167 -5.75 -1.59 -17.02
N HIS A 168 -6.67 -2.10 -17.84
CA HIS A 168 -6.88 -1.56 -19.18
C HIS A 168 -7.37 -0.10 -19.17
N LEU A 169 -8.33 0.23 -18.30
CA LEU A 169 -8.84 1.60 -18.16
C LEU A 169 -7.73 2.58 -17.75
N GLU A 170 -6.84 2.16 -16.85
CA GLU A 170 -5.70 2.99 -16.46
C GLU A 170 -4.71 3.17 -17.61
N MET A 171 -4.43 2.12 -18.39
CA MET A 171 -3.60 2.24 -19.60
C MET A 171 -4.19 3.22 -20.62
N GLU A 172 -5.52 3.28 -20.76
CA GLU A 172 -6.19 4.27 -21.63
C GLU A 172 -6.08 5.71 -21.08
N ARG A 173 -6.04 5.91 -19.76
CA ARG A 173 -5.84 7.27 -19.17
C ARG A 173 -4.46 7.85 -19.45
N HIS A 174 -3.45 7.01 -19.66
CA HIS A 174 -2.09 7.42 -19.97
C HIS A 174 -1.85 7.73 -21.46
N ARG A 175 -2.85 7.54 -22.32
CA ARG A 175 -2.78 7.87 -23.75
C ARG A 175 -3.16 9.32 -24.02
#